data_AF-A0A3L6MSX4-F1
#
_entry.id   AF-A0A3L6MSX4-F1
#
_cell.length_a   1.000
_cell.length_b   1.000
_cell.length_c   1.000
_cell.angle_alpha   90.00
_cell.angle_beta   90.00
_cell.angle_gamma   90.00
#
_symmetry.space_group_name_H-M   'P 1'
#
loop_
_entity.id
_entity.type
_entity.pdbx_description
1 polymer ?
#
loop_
_entity_poly.entity_id
_entity_poly.type
_entity_poly.pdbx_seq_one_letter_code
_entity_poly.pdbx_strand_id
1 'polypeptide(L)'
;MISSMFRAQRHLSSLSRMAIILLMIVSGILIILNLTETPLPTLPKITLHYANQSIFNQSKVALLIENRPQPIIAPLILKFMYQMPPDWKFRFMGSNESVAYVNSSAAMREHVKSGKLDLTYIPSNMSTAGQEMISRFLTNLWLYDTVLQPAEMLLVFQTDSILCANNKHTVDEFLGYDYVGAPWDTRGRYGGNGGLSIRRVSSIISILQNQQRANDSDPEDVWLSTRLGHHIDGRVANGSVSQLFSGEMNGGPGEVVPVPRCEGDYDEEECEHVNMMKQMEQPGRPGQWVKGIDDWRDGSYEPMGYHIGGTGWMHGSIWGTKVRREHIYSYCPEAKMVLEMDWAPFVPGDCAKDW
;
A
#
# COMPACT_ATOMS: atom_id res chain seq x y z
N MET A 1 78.67 -28.34 -28.08
CA MET A 1 77.59 -27.36 -27.84
C MET A 1 76.75 -27.84 -26.65
N ILE A 2 76.78 -27.04 -25.58
CA ILE A 2 75.68 -26.71 -24.65
C ILE A 2 74.83 -27.85 -24.04
N SER A 3 75.20 -28.16 -22.79
CA SER A 3 74.40 -28.09 -21.54
C SER A 3 73.12 -28.91 -21.37
N SER A 4 73.22 -29.85 -20.42
CA SER A 4 72.15 -30.42 -19.61
C SER A 4 71.40 -29.36 -18.77
N MET A 5 70.10 -29.51 -18.57
CA MET A 5 69.38 -28.91 -17.43
C MET A 5 68.76 -30.00 -16.54
N PHE A 6 69.22 -30.00 -15.30
CA PHE A 6 68.78 -30.80 -14.18
C PHE A 6 67.37 -30.41 -13.69
N ARG A 7 66.58 -31.41 -13.30
CA ARG A 7 65.29 -31.29 -12.62
C ARG A 7 65.54 -31.06 -11.13
N ALA A 8 65.34 -29.83 -10.64
CA ALA A 8 65.49 -29.50 -9.21
C ALA A 8 64.23 -29.85 -8.40
N GLN A 9 64.36 -30.75 -7.43
CA GLN A 9 63.35 -31.02 -6.40
C GLN A 9 63.34 -29.85 -5.39
N ARG A 10 62.24 -29.09 -5.34
CA ARG A 10 62.07 -28.01 -4.35
C ARG A 10 61.66 -28.60 -3.00
N HIS A 11 62.58 -28.62 -2.04
CA HIS A 11 62.27 -28.90 -0.63
C HIS A 11 61.56 -27.68 0.00
N LEU A 12 60.34 -27.87 0.51
CA LEU A 12 59.61 -26.86 1.30
C LEU A 12 60.36 -26.56 2.61
N SER A 13 60.62 -25.27 2.87
CA SER A 13 61.28 -24.78 4.09
C SER A 13 60.42 -24.98 5.33
N SER A 14 61.04 -25.14 6.51
CA SER A 14 60.36 -25.39 7.80
C SER A 14 59.18 -24.44 8.08
N LEU A 15 59.33 -23.15 7.74
CA LEU A 15 58.28 -22.13 7.88
C LEU A 15 57.02 -22.42 7.04
N SER A 16 57.19 -22.95 5.82
CA SER A 16 56.05 -23.30 4.96
C SER A 16 55.25 -24.49 5.49
N ARG A 17 55.89 -25.42 6.20
CA ARG A 17 55.22 -26.56 6.85
C ARG A 17 54.40 -26.09 8.05
N MET A 18 54.93 -25.16 8.84
CA MET A 18 54.19 -24.57 9.97
C MET A 18 52.96 -23.77 9.51
N ALA A 19 53.08 -23.01 8.42
CA ALA A 19 51.96 -22.28 7.84
C ALA A 19 50.84 -23.22 7.36
N ILE A 20 51.18 -24.34 6.71
CA ILE A 20 50.20 -25.33 6.25
C ILE A 20 49.48 -26.00 7.44
N ILE A 21 50.23 -26.34 8.50
CA ILE A 21 49.64 -26.92 9.72
C ILE A 21 48.67 -25.93 10.37
N LEU A 22 49.03 -24.66 10.48
CA LEU A 22 48.15 -23.62 11.03
C LEU A 22 46.86 -23.48 10.20
N LEU A 23 46.97 -23.49 8.88
CA LEU A 23 45.84 -23.38 7.96
C LEU A 23 44.88 -24.59 8.07
N MET A 24 45.44 -25.79 8.25
CA MET A 24 44.66 -27.01 8.51
C MET A 24 43.94 -26.94 9.86
N ILE A 25 44.57 -26.40 10.90
CA ILE A 25 43.96 -26.22 12.22
C ILE A 25 42.82 -25.20 12.15
N VAL A 26 43.03 -24.06 11.50
CA VAL A 26 41.98 -23.02 11.33
C VAL A 26 40.81 -23.55 10.51
N SER A 27 41.08 -24.29 9.43
CA SER A 27 40.04 -24.94 8.63
C SER A 27 39.26 -25.99 9.46
N GLY A 28 39.96 -26.80 10.27
CA GLY A 28 39.33 -27.75 11.18
C GLY A 28 38.44 -27.07 12.23
N ILE A 29 38.87 -25.95 12.80
CA ILE A 29 38.08 -25.17 13.77
C ILE A 29 36.84 -24.58 13.10
N LEU A 30 36.95 -24.04 11.88
CA LEU A 30 35.81 -23.51 11.12
C LEU A 30 34.79 -24.61 10.78
N ILE A 31 35.25 -25.80 10.43
CA ILE A 31 34.38 -26.96 10.16
C ILE A 31 33.66 -27.39 11.45
N ILE A 32 34.35 -27.44 12.60
CA ILE A 32 33.74 -27.77 13.88
C ILE A 32 32.69 -26.73 14.27
N LEU A 33 32.97 -25.43 14.10
CA LEU A 33 32.01 -24.35 14.38
C LEU A 33 30.74 -24.48 13.51
N ASN A 34 30.88 -24.80 12.22
CA ASN A 34 29.74 -25.08 11.33
C ASN A 34 28.97 -26.35 11.70
N LEU A 35 29.64 -27.37 12.24
CA LEU A 35 29.01 -28.61 12.68
C LEU A 35 28.31 -28.47 14.05
N THR A 36 28.55 -27.37 14.77
CA THR A 36 27.94 -27.09 16.09
C THR A 36 26.77 -26.11 16.04
N GLU A 37 26.26 -25.75 14.86
CA GLU A 37 24.96 -25.08 14.79
C GLU A 37 23.87 -26.04 15.27
N THR A 38 23.54 -25.96 16.56
CA THR A 38 22.38 -26.63 17.10
C THR A 38 21.14 -25.99 16.48
N PRO A 39 20.34 -26.72 15.68
CA PRO A 39 19.11 -26.14 15.15
C PRO A 39 18.25 -25.73 16.33
N LEU A 40 17.86 -24.45 16.36
CA LEU A 40 16.92 -23.95 17.37
C LEU A 40 15.68 -24.87 17.37
N PRO A 41 15.17 -25.29 18.54
CA PRO A 41 14.01 -26.14 18.60
C PRO A 41 12.85 -25.44 17.89
N THR A 42 12.31 -26.06 16.84
CA THR A 42 11.14 -25.55 16.14
C THR A 42 9.99 -25.49 17.13
N LEU A 43 9.56 -24.27 17.49
CA LEU A 43 8.35 -24.07 18.28
C LEU A 43 7.20 -24.80 17.59
N PRO A 44 6.50 -25.74 18.27
CA PRO A 44 5.36 -26.41 17.69
C PRO A 44 4.29 -25.35 17.40
N LYS A 45 4.04 -25.09 16.11
CA LYS A 45 2.89 -24.30 15.68
C LYS A 45 1.64 -25.14 15.92
N ILE A 46 0.94 -24.87 17.00
CA ILE A 46 -0.38 -25.44 17.26
C ILE A 46 -1.37 -24.72 16.34
N THR A 47 -1.85 -25.40 15.30
CA THR A 47 -2.93 -24.91 14.45
C THR A 47 -4.25 -25.48 14.95
N LEU A 48 -5.04 -24.64 15.65
CA LEU A 48 -6.37 -25.02 16.09
C LEU A 48 -7.35 -24.91 14.92
N HIS A 49 -7.76 -26.06 14.38
CA HIS A 49 -8.82 -26.12 13.37
C HIS A 49 -10.19 -26.07 14.06
N TYR A 50 -10.73 -24.86 14.23
CA TYR A 50 -12.11 -24.68 14.68
C TYR A 50 -13.09 -24.96 13.54
N ALA A 51 -14.23 -25.60 13.85
CA ALA A 51 -15.27 -25.95 12.89
C ALA A 51 -15.91 -24.74 12.16
N ASN A 52 -15.68 -23.52 12.67
CA ASN A 52 -15.95 -22.25 11.98
C ASN A 52 -14.63 -21.52 11.75
N GLN A 53 -13.90 -21.87 10.69
CA GLN A 53 -12.81 -21.00 10.25
C GLN A 53 -13.43 -19.70 9.73
N SER A 54 -13.03 -18.58 10.32
CA SER A 54 -13.39 -17.25 9.82
C SER A 54 -12.98 -17.14 8.35
N ILE A 55 -13.90 -16.68 7.49
CA ILE A 55 -13.59 -16.39 6.08
C ILE A 55 -12.60 -15.22 5.93
N PHE A 56 -12.37 -14.45 7.00
CA PHE A 56 -11.44 -13.32 7.01
C PHE A 56 -10.02 -13.76 7.31
N ASN A 57 -9.09 -13.23 6.52
CA ASN A 57 -7.66 -13.44 6.68
C ASN A 57 -7.14 -12.54 7.80
N GLN A 58 -6.66 -13.14 8.89
CA GLN A 58 -6.11 -12.39 10.03
C GLN A 58 -4.81 -11.65 9.68
N SER A 59 -4.15 -12.01 8.57
CA SER A 59 -2.93 -11.35 8.11
C SER A 59 -3.19 -10.03 7.37
N LYS A 60 -4.45 -9.67 7.08
CA LYS A 60 -4.81 -8.47 6.30
C LYS A 60 -5.82 -7.61 7.08
N VAL A 61 -5.41 -6.39 7.43
CA VAL A 61 -6.24 -5.45 8.19
C VAL A 61 -6.27 -4.08 7.52
N ALA A 62 -7.46 -3.52 7.34
CA ALA A 62 -7.67 -2.12 7.00
C ALA A 62 -7.95 -1.32 8.30
N LEU A 63 -7.21 -0.25 8.53
CA LEU A 63 -7.21 0.53 9.76
C LEU A 63 -7.63 1.98 9.49
N LEU A 64 -8.69 2.41 10.18
CA LEU A 64 -9.11 3.80 10.29
C LEU A 64 -8.97 4.27 11.73
N ILE A 65 -8.33 5.42 11.93
CA ILE A 65 -8.13 6.05 13.24
C ILE A 65 -8.81 7.43 13.22
N GLU A 66 -9.85 7.63 14.02
CA GLU A 66 -10.54 8.92 14.11
C GLU A 66 -11.20 9.13 15.48
N ASN A 67 -10.78 10.20 16.17
CA ASN A 67 -11.25 10.54 17.50
C ASN A 67 -12.55 11.35 17.51
N ARG A 68 -12.91 11.99 16.40
CA ARG A 68 -14.10 12.83 16.29
C ARG A 68 -15.28 11.98 15.78
N PRO A 69 -16.47 12.07 16.38
CA PRO A 69 -17.67 11.42 15.86
C PRO A 69 -18.14 12.15 14.58
N GLN A 70 -17.56 11.81 13.44
CA GLN A 70 -17.91 12.42 12.15
C GLN A 70 -18.97 11.58 11.41
N PRO A 71 -19.96 12.22 10.76
CA PRO A 71 -21.01 11.50 10.03
C PRO A 71 -20.51 10.58 8.91
N ILE A 72 -19.35 10.91 8.34
CA ILE A 72 -18.77 10.17 7.21
C ILE A 72 -18.17 8.82 7.59
N ILE A 73 -17.85 8.57 8.87
CA ILE A 73 -17.05 7.39 9.29
C ILE A 73 -17.75 6.08 8.93
N ALA A 74 -19.01 5.88 9.33
CA ALA A 74 -19.71 4.63 9.05
C ALA A 74 -19.93 4.38 7.54
N PRO A 75 -20.42 5.37 6.75
CA PRO A 75 -20.46 5.24 5.30
C PRO A 75 -19.10 4.94 4.66
N LEU A 76 -18.02 5.58 5.13
CA LEU A 76 -16.68 5.40 4.60
C LEU A 76 -16.14 3.98 4.88
N ILE A 77 -16.29 3.49 6.11
CA ILE A 77 -15.89 2.11 6.46
C ILE A 77 -16.65 1.11 5.58
N LEU A 78 -17.97 1.26 5.43
CA LEU A 78 -18.77 0.41 4.55
C LEU A 78 -18.26 0.45 3.11
N LYS A 79 -17.95 1.65 2.63
CA LYS A 79 -17.48 1.86 1.27
C LYS A 79 -16.21 1.05 0.99
N PHE A 80 -15.21 1.15 1.86
CA PHE A 80 -13.99 0.34 1.75
C PHE A 80 -14.29 -1.16 1.88
N MET A 81 -15.18 -1.57 2.80
CA MET A 81 -15.54 -3.00 2.97
C MET A 81 -16.11 -3.65 1.72
N TYR A 82 -16.82 -2.90 0.88
CA TYR A 82 -17.44 -3.40 -0.36
C TYR A 82 -16.52 -3.33 -1.58
N GLN A 83 -15.48 -2.49 -1.55
CA GLN A 83 -14.52 -2.35 -2.67
C GLN A 83 -13.27 -3.20 -2.49
N MET A 84 -12.94 -3.56 -1.25
CA MET A 84 -11.79 -4.40 -0.95
C MET A 84 -12.12 -5.88 -1.08
N PRO A 85 -11.13 -6.75 -1.33
CA PRO A 85 -11.34 -8.19 -1.32
C PRO A 85 -11.99 -8.66 -0.01
N PRO A 86 -12.94 -9.61 -0.08
CA PRO A 86 -13.84 -9.91 1.04
C PRO A 86 -13.15 -10.48 2.28
N ASP A 87 -11.93 -11.00 2.14
CA ASP A 87 -11.09 -11.57 3.19
C ASP A 87 -10.45 -10.53 4.11
N TRP A 88 -10.43 -9.25 3.74
CA TRP A 88 -9.87 -8.19 4.57
C TRP A 88 -10.71 -7.93 5.82
N LYS A 89 -10.04 -7.91 6.98
CA LYS A 89 -10.60 -7.40 8.23
C LYS A 89 -10.48 -5.89 8.30
N PHE A 90 -11.38 -5.26 9.05
CA PHE A 90 -11.37 -3.84 9.33
C PHE A 90 -11.19 -3.60 10.82
N ARG A 91 -10.45 -2.55 11.16
CA ARG A 91 -10.31 -2.07 12.52
C ARG A 91 -10.55 -0.57 12.55
N PHE A 92 -11.44 -0.16 13.44
CA PHE A 92 -11.68 1.24 13.73
C PHE A 92 -11.16 1.56 15.13
N MET A 93 -10.27 2.56 15.23
CA MET A 93 -9.76 3.06 16.50
C MET A 93 -10.24 4.49 16.74
N GLY A 94 -10.92 4.73 17.86
CA GLY A 94 -11.43 6.06 18.17
C GLY A 94 -11.55 6.35 19.67
N SER A 95 -12.06 7.53 19.97
CA SER A 95 -12.51 7.92 21.32
C SER A 95 -13.78 7.15 21.73
N ASN A 96 -14.18 7.26 22.98
CA ASN A 96 -15.42 6.66 23.45
C ASN A 96 -16.62 7.18 22.65
N GLU A 97 -16.65 8.47 22.36
CA GLU A 97 -17.70 9.16 21.62
C GLU A 97 -17.73 8.70 20.16
N SER A 98 -16.56 8.61 19.52
CA SER A 98 -16.42 8.19 18.12
C SER A 98 -16.79 6.72 17.93
N VAL A 99 -16.33 5.84 18.82
CA VAL A 99 -16.70 4.41 18.80
C VAL A 99 -18.19 4.22 19.06
N ALA A 100 -18.78 4.96 20.01
CA ALA A 100 -20.22 4.92 20.26
C ALA A 100 -21.02 5.38 19.02
N TYR A 101 -20.53 6.42 18.32
CA TYR A 101 -21.12 6.88 17.07
C TYR A 101 -21.11 5.78 16.00
N VAL A 102 -19.97 5.13 15.75
CA VAL A 102 -19.87 4.02 14.79
C VAL A 102 -20.79 2.86 15.19
N ASN A 103 -20.81 2.48 16.47
CA ASN A 103 -21.63 1.40 17.00
C ASN A 103 -23.15 1.69 16.95
N SER A 104 -23.55 2.97 16.82
CA SER A 104 -24.97 3.34 16.66
C SER A 104 -25.55 2.88 15.31
N SER A 105 -24.72 2.65 14.29
CA SER A 105 -25.13 2.12 13.00
C SER A 105 -25.42 0.62 13.03
N ALA A 106 -26.60 0.22 12.54
CA ALA A 106 -26.98 -1.20 12.47
C ALA A 106 -26.02 -2.01 11.57
N ALA A 107 -25.62 -1.44 10.43
CA ALA A 107 -24.68 -2.10 9.52
C ALA A 107 -23.31 -2.34 10.19
N MET A 108 -22.82 -1.37 10.98
CA MET A 108 -21.58 -1.55 11.74
C MET A 108 -21.70 -2.67 12.76
N ARG A 109 -22.81 -2.73 13.51
CA ARG A 109 -23.04 -3.82 14.48
C ARG A 109 -23.05 -5.20 13.83
N GLU A 110 -23.62 -5.35 12.64
CA GLU A 110 -23.57 -6.64 11.94
C GLU A 110 -22.16 -7.00 11.46
N HIS A 111 -21.38 -6.03 10.99
CA HIS A 111 -19.97 -6.30 10.64
C HIS A 111 -19.12 -6.62 11.87
N VAL A 112 -19.40 -6.00 13.03
CA VAL A 112 -18.77 -6.37 14.31
C VAL A 112 -19.16 -7.78 14.71
N LYS A 113 -20.46 -8.11 14.68
CA LYS A 113 -20.96 -9.45 15.01
C LYS A 113 -20.42 -10.53 14.09
N SER A 114 -20.24 -10.23 12.81
CA SER A 114 -19.64 -11.15 11.83
C SER A 114 -18.14 -11.37 12.06
N GLY A 115 -17.46 -10.49 12.82
CA GLY A 115 -16.01 -10.49 12.97
C GLY A 115 -15.25 -9.80 11.85
N LYS A 116 -15.94 -9.12 10.91
CA LYS A 116 -15.32 -8.32 9.84
C LYS A 116 -14.76 -6.99 10.36
N LEU A 117 -15.41 -6.39 11.36
CA LEU A 117 -15.02 -5.11 11.95
C LEU A 117 -14.66 -5.27 13.43
N ASP A 118 -13.47 -4.83 13.82
CA ASP A 118 -13.08 -4.67 15.21
C ASP A 118 -13.21 -3.19 15.60
N LEU A 119 -13.97 -2.88 16.66
CA LEU A 119 -13.99 -1.55 17.27
C LEU A 119 -13.06 -1.55 18.47
N THR A 120 -12.05 -0.67 18.47
CA THR A 120 -11.12 -0.53 19.59
C THR A 120 -10.94 0.93 19.98
N TYR A 121 -10.48 1.16 21.20
CA TYR A 121 -10.29 2.50 21.73
C TYR A 121 -8.84 2.95 21.58
N ILE A 122 -8.65 4.24 21.33
CA ILE A 122 -7.34 4.86 21.48
C ILE A 122 -7.05 4.94 23.00
N PRO A 123 -5.88 4.47 23.47
CA PRO A 123 -5.52 4.55 24.88
C PRO A 123 -5.59 5.98 25.42
N SER A 124 -6.07 6.15 26.64
CA SER A 124 -6.28 7.48 27.26
C SER A 124 -4.99 8.29 27.45
N ASN A 125 -3.82 7.63 27.41
CA ASN A 125 -2.51 8.27 27.48
C ASN A 125 -1.95 8.67 26.10
N MET A 126 -2.70 8.47 25.02
CA MET A 126 -2.31 8.84 23.66
C MET A 126 -3.34 9.80 23.05
N SER A 127 -2.89 10.63 22.11
CA SER A 127 -3.75 11.50 21.32
C SER A 127 -3.44 11.30 19.85
N THR A 128 -4.44 11.54 19.00
CA THR A 128 -4.31 11.59 17.54
C THR A 128 -4.78 12.93 16.98
N ALA A 129 -4.92 13.93 17.86
CA ALA A 129 -5.35 15.26 17.47
C ALA A 129 -4.20 16.03 16.79
N GLY A 130 -4.32 16.26 15.49
CA GLY A 130 -3.33 16.98 14.69
C GLY A 130 -2.21 16.09 14.14
N GLN A 131 -1.46 16.65 13.17
CA GLN A 131 -0.45 15.94 12.37
C GLN A 131 0.65 15.28 13.20
N GLU A 132 1.17 15.98 14.21
CA GLU A 132 2.24 15.42 15.06
C GLU A 132 1.73 14.29 15.96
N MET A 133 0.53 14.42 16.53
CA MET A 133 0.00 13.41 17.44
C MET A 133 -0.35 12.12 16.69
N ILE A 134 -0.95 12.22 15.50
CA ILE A 134 -1.14 11.04 14.65
C ILE A 134 0.21 10.43 14.23
N SER A 135 1.22 11.26 13.96
CA SER A 135 2.55 10.76 13.61
C SER A 135 3.18 9.96 14.76
N ARG A 136 3.10 10.47 16.00
CA ARG A 136 3.54 9.74 17.21
C ARG A 136 2.79 8.42 17.38
N PHE A 137 1.48 8.41 17.15
CA PHE A 137 0.65 7.21 17.27
C PHE A 137 1.05 6.14 16.25
N LEU A 138 1.22 6.54 14.99
CA LEU A 138 1.59 5.64 13.88
C LEU A 138 3.08 5.25 13.86
N THR A 139 3.93 5.86 14.71
CA THR A 139 5.30 5.39 14.99
C THR A 139 5.43 4.68 16.34
N ASN A 140 4.32 4.26 16.97
CA ASN A 140 4.37 3.54 18.25
C ASN A 140 4.50 2.03 18.03
N LEU A 141 5.55 1.41 18.56
CA LEU A 141 5.78 -0.04 18.45
C LEU A 141 4.59 -0.87 18.98
N TRP A 142 3.94 -0.43 20.06
CA TRP A 142 2.78 -1.12 20.65
C TRP A 142 1.64 -1.32 19.65
N LEU A 143 1.42 -0.36 18.75
CA LEU A 143 0.38 -0.46 17.72
C LEU A 143 0.62 -1.69 16.83
N TYR A 144 1.87 -1.90 16.40
CA TYR A 144 2.21 -2.96 15.45
C TYR A 144 2.48 -4.31 16.13
N ASP A 145 3.19 -4.29 17.27
CA ASP A 145 3.64 -5.50 17.98
C ASP A 145 2.57 -6.08 18.92
N THR A 146 1.63 -5.26 19.39
CA THR A 146 0.57 -5.72 20.31
C THR A 146 -0.81 -5.66 19.67
N VAL A 147 -1.21 -4.49 19.14
CA VAL A 147 -2.59 -4.30 18.68
C VAL A 147 -2.84 -5.01 17.35
N LEU A 148 -1.93 -4.85 16.38
CA LEU A 148 -2.13 -5.33 15.02
C LEU A 148 -1.76 -6.80 14.80
N GLN A 149 -1.08 -7.47 15.74
CA GLN A 149 -0.80 -8.91 15.59
C GLN A 149 -2.09 -9.74 15.44
N PRO A 150 -2.12 -10.78 14.57
CA PRO A 150 -1.04 -11.29 13.71
C PRO A 150 -1.07 -10.70 12.27
N ALA A 151 -1.58 -9.48 12.09
CA ALA A 151 -1.63 -8.85 10.78
C ALA A 151 -0.22 -8.67 10.21
N GLU A 152 -0.07 -8.97 8.92
CA GLU A 152 1.16 -8.78 8.17
C GLU A 152 1.02 -7.59 7.21
N MET A 153 -0.16 -7.44 6.60
CA MET A 153 -0.49 -6.34 5.72
C MET A 153 -1.51 -5.42 6.36
N LEU A 154 -1.19 -4.12 6.35
CA LEU A 154 -2.03 -3.06 6.87
C LEU A 154 -2.37 -2.09 5.73
N LEU A 155 -3.65 -1.85 5.49
CA LEU A 155 -4.11 -0.69 4.73
C LEU A 155 -4.50 0.40 5.72
N VAL A 156 -3.80 1.52 5.74
CA VAL A 156 -4.22 2.71 6.49
C VAL A 156 -5.02 3.60 5.54
N PHE A 157 -6.19 4.04 5.98
CA PHE A 157 -7.00 5.02 5.25
C PHE A 157 -7.54 6.08 6.21
N GLN A 158 -7.55 7.34 5.79
CA GLN A 158 -8.05 8.48 6.55
C GLN A 158 -9.44 8.92 6.07
N THR A 159 -10.07 9.86 6.77
CA THR A 159 -11.45 10.30 6.48
C THR A 159 -11.59 11.06 5.16
N ASP A 160 -10.48 11.50 4.58
CA ASP A 160 -10.30 12.17 3.30
C ASP A 160 -9.71 11.24 2.20
N SER A 161 -9.76 9.92 2.43
CA SER A 161 -9.32 8.89 1.49
C SER A 161 -10.50 8.13 0.90
N ILE A 162 -10.39 7.68 -0.36
CA ILE A 162 -11.42 6.90 -1.04
C ILE A 162 -10.81 5.88 -2.00
N LEU A 163 -11.46 4.73 -2.16
CA LEU A 163 -11.20 3.79 -3.27
C LEU A 163 -12.26 3.98 -4.36
N CYS A 164 -11.87 3.81 -5.62
CA CYS A 164 -12.75 4.03 -6.76
C CYS A 164 -13.33 2.69 -7.24
N ALA A 165 -14.66 2.52 -7.33
CA ALA A 165 -15.21 1.22 -7.70
C ALA A 165 -14.96 0.85 -9.17
N ASN A 166 -14.75 1.84 -10.03
CA ASN A 166 -14.52 1.67 -11.46
C ASN A 166 -13.02 1.58 -11.82
N ASN A 167 -12.17 1.26 -10.84
CA ASN A 167 -10.74 1.13 -11.03
C ASN A 167 -10.37 -0.28 -11.54
N LYS A 168 -9.27 -0.40 -12.27
CA LYS A 168 -8.79 -1.69 -12.83
C LYS A 168 -7.92 -2.51 -11.88
N HIS A 169 -7.59 -1.95 -10.72
CA HIS A 169 -6.67 -2.51 -9.74
C HIS A 169 -7.40 -3.11 -8.54
N THR A 170 -6.70 -3.98 -7.84
CA THR A 170 -7.11 -4.50 -6.53
C THR A 170 -6.07 -4.14 -5.50
N VAL A 171 -6.50 -3.93 -4.25
CA VAL A 171 -5.57 -3.64 -3.12
C VAL A 171 -4.51 -4.74 -2.99
N ASP A 172 -4.87 -5.98 -3.32
CA ASP A 172 -4.00 -7.15 -3.24
C ASP A 172 -2.77 -7.09 -4.18
N GLU A 173 -2.85 -6.34 -5.29
CA GLU A 173 -1.73 -6.12 -6.22
C GLU A 173 -0.54 -5.41 -5.56
N PHE A 174 -0.80 -4.63 -4.50
CA PHE A 174 0.20 -3.82 -3.81
C PHE A 174 0.82 -4.51 -2.60
N LEU A 175 0.40 -5.74 -2.25
CA LEU A 175 0.88 -6.44 -1.04
C LEU A 175 2.30 -6.99 -1.15
N GLY A 176 2.92 -6.89 -2.33
CA GLY A 176 4.34 -7.19 -2.53
C GLY A 176 5.28 -6.13 -1.94
N TYR A 177 4.75 -4.96 -1.57
CA TYR A 177 5.51 -3.85 -1.01
C TYR A 177 5.39 -3.79 0.51
N ASP A 178 6.37 -3.15 1.13
CA ASP A 178 6.41 -2.83 2.55
C ASP A 178 5.78 -1.47 2.85
N TYR A 179 5.80 -0.58 1.85
CA TYR A 179 5.14 0.70 1.90
C TYR A 179 4.69 1.17 0.51
N VAL A 180 3.43 1.59 0.39
CA VAL A 180 2.88 2.29 -0.78
C VAL A 180 2.01 3.43 -0.28
N GLY A 181 2.14 4.62 -0.85
CA GLY A 181 1.35 5.81 -0.50
C GLY A 181 1.22 6.75 -1.71
N ALA A 182 0.47 7.84 -1.59
CA ALA A 182 0.31 8.78 -2.70
C ALA A 182 1.64 9.50 -3.01
N PRO A 183 2.09 9.61 -4.26
CA PRO A 183 3.45 10.02 -4.58
C PRO A 183 3.70 11.52 -4.36
N TRP A 184 4.67 11.87 -3.50
CA TRP A 184 5.21 13.24 -3.42
C TRP A 184 6.07 13.62 -4.62
N ASP A 185 6.79 12.64 -5.18
CA ASP A 185 7.57 12.76 -6.42
C ASP A 185 7.25 11.58 -7.34
N THR A 186 6.81 11.87 -8.55
CA THR A 186 6.46 10.91 -9.60
C THR A 186 7.66 10.09 -10.09
N ARG A 187 8.88 10.62 -9.92
CA ARG A 187 10.14 9.94 -10.24
C ARG A 187 10.91 9.50 -9.00
N GLY A 188 10.28 9.63 -7.83
CA GLY A 188 10.85 9.23 -6.54
C GLY A 188 11.16 7.74 -6.51
N ARG A 189 12.30 7.37 -5.92
CA ARG A 189 12.67 5.96 -5.75
C ARG A 189 11.82 5.24 -4.71
N TYR A 190 11.31 5.97 -3.73
CA TYR A 190 10.47 5.50 -2.64
C TYR A 190 9.69 6.68 -2.06
N GLY A 191 8.69 6.37 -1.23
CA GLY A 191 7.94 7.36 -0.46
C GLY A 191 6.53 7.60 -0.97
N GLY A 192 5.77 8.34 -0.17
CA GLY A 192 4.42 8.76 -0.48
C GLY A 192 3.63 9.06 0.80
N ASN A 193 2.56 9.84 0.65
CA ASN A 193 1.67 10.22 1.73
C ASN A 193 1.01 8.99 2.38
N GLY A 194 0.94 9.01 3.72
CA GLY A 194 0.41 7.91 4.53
C GLY A 194 -1.11 7.82 4.68
N GLY A 195 -1.86 8.81 4.21
CA GLY A 195 -3.29 8.96 4.42
C GLY A 195 -4.15 7.89 3.76
N LEU A 196 -3.75 7.44 2.56
CA LEU A 196 -4.13 6.15 1.99
C LEU A 196 -2.82 5.40 1.72
N SER A 197 -2.57 4.30 2.44
CA SER A 197 -1.28 3.59 2.31
C SER A 197 -1.34 2.10 2.64
N ILE A 198 -0.50 1.32 1.95
CA ILE A 198 -0.16 -0.06 2.32
C ILE A 198 1.09 -0.05 3.17
N ARG A 199 1.09 -0.85 4.24
CA ARG A 199 2.19 -0.94 5.21
C ARG A 199 2.40 -2.41 5.61
N ARG A 200 3.64 -2.90 5.55
CA ARG A 200 3.99 -4.23 6.08
C ARG A 200 4.33 -4.13 7.57
N VAL A 201 3.56 -4.85 8.39
CA VAL A 201 3.65 -4.78 9.86
C VAL A 201 5.00 -5.30 10.34
N SER A 202 5.46 -6.44 9.84
CA SER A 202 6.77 -7.02 10.23
C SER A 202 7.96 -6.10 9.92
N SER A 203 8.00 -5.48 8.73
CA SER A 203 9.04 -4.51 8.37
C SER A 203 9.02 -3.26 9.27
N ILE A 204 7.83 -2.77 9.63
CA ILE A 204 7.71 -1.63 10.55
C ILE A 204 8.17 -2.00 11.96
N ILE A 205 7.81 -3.19 12.46
CA ILE A 205 8.29 -3.69 13.76
C ILE A 205 9.82 -3.74 13.79
N SER A 206 10.45 -4.30 12.74
CA SER A 206 11.92 -4.33 12.61
C SER A 206 12.55 -2.94 12.77
N ILE A 207 11.96 -1.91 12.14
CA ILE A 207 12.44 -0.54 12.27
C ILE A 207 12.22 0.01 13.67
N LEU A 208 11.00 -0.10 14.21
CA LEU A 208 10.61 0.50 15.48
C LEU A 208 11.28 -0.16 16.71
N GLN A 209 11.73 -1.41 16.59
CA GLN A 209 12.54 -2.07 17.63
C GLN A 209 13.95 -1.49 17.73
N ASN A 210 14.49 -0.96 16.62
CA ASN A 210 15.88 -0.50 16.54
C ASN A 210 16.02 1.02 16.47
N GLN A 211 14.93 1.73 16.12
CA GLN A 211 14.94 3.16 15.85
C GLN A 211 13.66 3.82 16.39
N GLN A 212 13.79 5.07 16.80
CA GLN A 212 12.67 5.88 17.28
C GLN A 212 12.58 7.17 16.48
N ARG A 213 11.36 7.56 16.08
CA ARG A 213 11.11 8.88 15.51
C ARG A 213 11.24 9.94 16.60
N ALA A 214 11.95 11.03 16.32
CA ALA A 214 11.98 12.16 17.24
C ALA A 214 10.62 12.86 17.28
N ASN A 215 10.25 13.39 18.43
CA ASN A 215 9.05 14.21 18.55
C ASN A 215 9.24 15.52 17.77
N ASP A 216 8.15 16.00 17.16
CA ASP A 216 8.08 17.26 16.42
C ASP A 216 9.08 17.35 15.24
N SER A 217 9.46 16.17 14.69
CA SER A 217 10.29 16.04 13.49
C SER A 217 9.43 15.81 12.24
N ASP A 218 10.03 15.24 11.19
CA ASP A 218 9.33 14.80 9.98
C ASP A 218 8.05 13.98 10.30
N PRO A 219 6.98 14.13 9.50
CA PRO A 219 5.78 13.30 9.58
C PRO A 219 6.08 11.80 9.52
N GLU A 220 5.17 10.97 10.03
CA GLU A 220 5.45 9.53 10.15
C GLU A 220 5.64 8.84 8.82
N ASP A 221 4.90 9.25 7.79
CA ASP A 221 4.95 8.67 6.47
C ASP A 221 6.31 8.92 5.82
N VAL A 222 6.84 10.14 5.93
CA VAL A 222 8.19 10.50 5.49
C VAL A 222 9.21 9.68 6.27
N TRP A 223 9.09 9.62 7.60
CA TRP A 223 10.04 8.92 8.44
C TRP A 223 10.06 7.41 8.19
N LEU A 224 8.90 6.75 8.19
CA LEU A 224 8.75 5.32 7.97
C LEU A 224 9.17 4.93 6.56
N SER A 225 8.66 5.61 5.53
CA SER A 225 8.98 5.28 4.15
C SER A 225 10.48 5.46 3.84
N THR A 226 11.13 6.47 4.42
CA THR A 226 12.58 6.66 4.29
C THR A 226 13.37 5.53 4.95
N ARG A 227 12.96 5.11 6.17
CA ARG A 227 13.64 4.02 6.87
C ARG A 227 13.43 2.67 6.20
N LEU A 228 12.22 2.41 5.69
CA LEU A 228 11.92 1.23 4.86
C LEU A 228 12.71 1.27 3.55
N GLY A 229 12.82 2.43 2.89
CA GLY A 229 13.57 2.58 1.64
C GLY A 229 15.08 2.37 1.78
N HIS A 230 15.63 2.53 2.99
CA HIS A 230 17.04 2.23 3.30
C HIS A 230 17.24 0.89 4.01
N HIS A 231 16.16 0.16 4.33
CA HIS A 231 16.25 -1.16 4.94
C HIS A 231 16.75 -2.17 3.91
N ILE A 232 17.63 -3.10 4.32
CA ILE A 232 18.31 -4.02 3.39
C ILE A 232 17.35 -4.89 2.58
N ASP A 233 16.26 -5.32 3.22
CA ASP A 233 15.18 -6.11 2.58
C ASP A 233 13.93 -5.27 2.28
N GLY A 234 14.04 -3.93 2.41
CA GLY A 234 12.92 -3.01 2.29
C GLY A 234 12.41 -2.88 0.86
N ARG A 235 11.11 -3.10 0.64
CA ARG A 235 10.46 -2.94 -0.67
C ARG A 235 9.45 -1.80 -0.66
N VAL A 236 9.91 -0.58 -0.86
CA VAL A 236 9.02 0.58 -0.96
C VAL A 236 8.65 0.85 -2.42
N ALA A 237 7.39 1.16 -2.69
CA ALA A 237 6.93 1.52 -4.03
C ALA A 237 7.61 2.81 -4.51
N ASN A 238 8.00 2.82 -5.78
CA ASN A 238 8.50 4.03 -6.45
C ASN A 238 7.33 4.90 -6.94
N GLY A 239 7.63 6.09 -7.43
CA GLY A 239 6.62 7.03 -7.91
C GLY A 239 5.67 6.45 -8.96
N SER A 240 6.16 5.62 -9.89
CA SER A 240 5.33 5.00 -10.93
C SER A 240 4.30 4.02 -10.37
N VAL A 241 4.67 3.22 -9.36
CA VAL A 241 3.73 2.31 -8.69
C VAL A 241 2.77 3.08 -7.79
N SER A 242 3.27 4.07 -7.05
CA SER A 242 2.48 4.92 -6.17
C SER A 242 1.39 5.69 -6.94
N GLN A 243 1.65 6.10 -8.18
CA GLN A 243 0.65 6.70 -9.07
C GLN A 243 -0.51 5.74 -9.42
N LEU A 244 -0.27 4.44 -9.49
CA LEU A 244 -1.36 3.49 -9.73
C LEU A 244 -2.20 3.27 -8.47
N PHE A 245 -1.60 3.47 -7.30
CA PHE A 245 -2.21 3.24 -6.00
C PHE A 245 -3.12 4.39 -5.55
N SER A 246 -2.58 5.61 -5.47
CA SER A 246 -3.33 6.74 -4.93
C SER A 246 -2.94 8.07 -5.58
N GLY A 247 -3.94 8.85 -6.00
CA GLY A 247 -3.78 10.25 -6.37
C GLY A 247 -3.92 11.19 -5.17
N GLU A 248 -3.06 12.21 -5.08
CA GLU A 248 -3.17 13.32 -4.12
C GLU A 248 -2.69 14.63 -4.77
N MET A 249 -1.38 14.89 -4.70
CA MET A 249 -0.78 16.13 -5.21
C MET A 249 -0.21 16.00 -6.61
N ASN A 250 0.08 14.76 -7.04
CA ASN A 250 0.60 14.46 -8.36
C ASN A 250 -0.30 13.44 -9.04
N GLY A 251 -0.60 13.69 -10.31
CA GLY A 251 -1.22 12.70 -11.18
C GLY A 251 -0.22 11.65 -11.68
N GLY A 252 -0.73 10.69 -12.43
CA GLY A 252 0.03 9.67 -13.12
C GLY A 252 -0.23 9.66 -14.63
N PRO A 253 0.32 8.66 -15.35
CA PRO A 253 0.03 8.48 -16.75
C PRO A 253 -1.47 8.28 -16.97
N GLY A 254 -1.98 8.78 -18.09
CA GLY A 254 -3.34 8.50 -18.52
C GLY A 254 -3.51 7.05 -18.95
N GLU A 255 -4.73 6.55 -18.83
CA GLU A 255 -5.12 5.28 -19.44
C GLU A 255 -4.91 5.30 -20.95
N VAL A 256 -4.61 4.13 -21.51
CA VAL A 256 -4.40 3.97 -22.96
C VAL A 256 -5.40 2.96 -23.46
N VAL A 257 -6.33 3.41 -24.30
CA VAL A 257 -7.29 2.52 -24.96
C VAL A 257 -6.60 1.94 -26.21
N PRO A 258 -6.47 0.60 -26.32
CA PRO A 258 -5.72 0.00 -27.41
C PRO A 258 -6.42 0.22 -28.75
N VAL A 259 -5.65 0.68 -29.75
CA VAL A 259 -6.12 0.75 -31.13
C VAL A 259 -6.42 -0.66 -31.64
N PRO A 260 -7.60 -0.91 -32.23
CA PRO A 260 -7.96 -2.22 -32.71
C PRO A 260 -7.05 -2.67 -33.84
N ARG A 261 -6.71 -3.96 -33.84
CA ARG A 261 -6.00 -4.60 -34.94
C ARG A 261 -6.92 -5.64 -35.57
N CYS A 262 -7.20 -5.49 -36.85
CA CYS A 262 -8.01 -6.42 -37.62
C CYS A 262 -7.14 -7.11 -38.67
N GLU A 263 -7.29 -8.43 -38.78
CA GLU A 263 -6.68 -9.23 -39.84
C GLU A 263 -7.65 -9.25 -41.03
N GLY A 264 -7.49 -8.32 -41.97
CA GLY A 264 -8.38 -8.17 -43.13
C GLY A 264 -8.29 -6.79 -43.77
N ASP A 265 -8.94 -6.61 -44.91
CA ASP A 265 -9.05 -5.34 -45.64
C ASP A 265 -10.30 -4.58 -45.16
N TYR A 266 -10.28 -4.22 -43.87
CA TYR A 266 -11.34 -3.44 -43.22
C TYR A 266 -10.95 -1.96 -43.23
N ASP A 267 -11.95 -1.08 -43.38
CA ASP A 267 -11.75 0.33 -43.03
C ASP A 267 -11.69 0.52 -41.50
N GLU A 268 -11.31 1.73 -41.06
CA GLU A 268 -11.09 2.00 -39.63
C GLU A 268 -12.36 1.80 -38.79
N GLU A 269 -13.52 2.23 -39.28
CA GLU A 269 -14.80 2.16 -38.57
C GLU A 269 -15.32 0.72 -38.49
N GLU A 270 -15.22 -0.04 -39.58
CA GLU A 270 -15.56 -1.46 -39.60
C GLU A 270 -14.61 -2.25 -38.69
N CYS A 271 -13.32 -1.93 -38.69
CA CYS A 271 -12.36 -2.58 -37.79
C CYS A 271 -12.67 -2.30 -36.32
N GLU A 272 -13.01 -1.06 -35.96
CA GLU A 272 -13.45 -0.72 -34.61
C GLU A 272 -14.68 -1.52 -34.18
N HIS A 273 -15.71 -1.56 -35.04
CA HIS A 273 -16.95 -2.28 -34.75
C HIS A 273 -16.73 -3.78 -34.57
N VAL A 274 -16.00 -4.42 -35.48
CA VAL A 274 -15.71 -5.86 -35.43
C VAL A 274 -14.87 -6.21 -34.19
N ASN A 275 -13.89 -5.37 -33.86
CA ASN A 275 -13.05 -5.58 -32.68
C ASN A 275 -13.86 -5.43 -31.39
N MET A 276 -14.69 -4.38 -31.29
CA MET A 276 -15.59 -4.16 -30.16
C MET A 276 -16.51 -5.38 -29.94
N MET A 277 -17.22 -5.82 -30.98
CA MET A 277 -18.12 -6.98 -30.90
C MET A 277 -17.39 -8.24 -30.44
N LYS A 278 -16.20 -8.51 -31.00
CA LYS A 278 -15.37 -9.66 -30.61
C LYS A 278 -14.91 -9.61 -29.16
N GLN A 279 -14.60 -8.42 -28.64
CA GLN A 279 -14.21 -8.25 -27.24
C GLN A 279 -15.40 -8.39 -26.29
N MET A 280 -16.60 -7.93 -26.70
CA MET A 280 -17.84 -8.08 -25.93
C MET A 280 -18.33 -9.54 -25.84
N GLU A 281 -18.04 -10.38 -26.83
CA GLU A 281 -18.37 -11.80 -26.82
C GLU A 281 -17.52 -12.62 -25.83
N GLN A 282 -16.36 -12.09 -25.41
CA GLN A 282 -15.48 -12.77 -24.47
C GLN A 282 -15.79 -12.32 -23.03
N PRO A 283 -15.61 -13.20 -22.03
CA PRO A 283 -15.62 -12.77 -20.63
C PRO A 283 -14.63 -11.62 -20.46
N GLY A 284 -15.07 -10.54 -19.81
CA GLY A 284 -14.25 -9.35 -19.58
C GLY A 284 -12.87 -9.75 -19.03
N ARG A 285 -11.82 -9.26 -19.68
CA ARG A 285 -10.44 -9.52 -19.26
C ARG A 285 -10.01 -8.40 -18.30
N PRO A 286 -9.57 -8.72 -17.07
CA PRO A 286 -9.08 -7.71 -16.15
C PRO A 286 -8.01 -6.83 -16.81
N GLY A 287 -8.22 -5.51 -16.77
CA GLY A 287 -7.25 -4.51 -17.24
C GLY A 287 -7.15 -4.33 -18.76
N GLN A 288 -8.10 -4.81 -19.57
CA GLN A 288 -8.16 -4.51 -21.01
C GLN A 288 -9.33 -3.59 -21.33
N TRP A 289 -9.01 -2.44 -21.93
CA TRP A 289 -10.01 -1.48 -22.41
C TRP A 289 -10.48 -1.81 -23.83
N VAL A 290 -11.75 -1.56 -24.08
CA VAL A 290 -12.40 -1.83 -25.37
C VAL A 290 -12.58 -0.52 -26.13
N LYS A 291 -11.94 -0.40 -27.30
CA LYS A 291 -12.14 0.74 -28.20
C LYS A 291 -13.62 0.86 -28.58
N GLY A 292 -14.15 2.07 -28.54
CA GLY A 292 -15.56 2.40 -28.78
C GLY A 292 -16.45 2.36 -27.53
N ILE A 293 -16.00 1.71 -26.45
CA ILE A 293 -16.73 1.63 -25.16
C ILE A 293 -16.00 2.44 -24.09
N ASP A 294 -14.69 2.22 -23.96
CA ASP A 294 -13.85 2.83 -22.93
C ASP A 294 -13.11 4.10 -23.40
N ASP A 295 -13.44 4.63 -24.57
CA ASP A 295 -12.78 5.79 -25.18
C ASP A 295 -12.77 7.04 -24.29
N TRP A 296 -13.75 7.16 -23.39
CA TRP A 296 -13.82 8.25 -22.41
C TRP A 296 -12.72 8.22 -21.34
N ARG A 297 -11.98 7.11 -21.24
CA ARG A 297 -10.82 6.93 -20.34
C ARG A 297 -9.50 7.36 -20.97
N ASP A 298 -9.41 7.37 -22.29
CA ASP A 298 -8.13 7.56 -22.99
C ASP A 298 -7.46 8.89 -22.59
N GLY A 299 -6.19 8.81 -22.19
CA GLY A 299 -5.40 9.94 -21.70
C GLY A 299 -5.76 10.44 -20.29
N SER A 300 -6.73 9.84 -19.61
CA SER A 300 -7.19 10.28 -18.28
C SER A 300 -6.55 9.45 -17.15
N TYR A 301 -6.21 10.10 -16.04
CA TYR A 301 -5.53 9.46 -14.92
C TYR A 301 -6.51 8.79 -13.94
N GLU A 302 -6.39 7.47 -13.82
CA GLU A 302 -7.31 6.60 -13.08
C GLU A 302 -6.57 5.75 -12.00
N PRO A 303 -6.18 6.32 -10.85
CA PRO A 303 -5.58 5.56 -9.75
C PRO A 303 -6.62 4.69 -9.04
N MET A 304 -6.17 3.65 -8.31
CA MET A 304 -7.04 2.79 -7.50
C MET A 304 -7.88 3.58 -6.48
N GLY A 305 -7.31 4.64 -5.91
CA GLY A 305 -7.98 5.54 -4.98
C GLY A 305 -7.40 6.95 -4.97
N TYR A 306 -7.94 7.78 -4.10
CA TYR A 306 -7.43 9.12 -3.84
C TYR A 306 -7.27 9.36 -2.34
N HIS A 307 -6.24 10.11 -1.99
CA HIS A 307 -6.11 10.84 -0.73
C HIS A 307 -6.25 12.32 -1.10
N ILE A 308 -7.39 12.93 -0.79
CA ILE A 308 -7.75 14.23 -1.38
C ILE A 308 -7.24 15.41 -0.54
N GLY A 309 -6.92 15.17 0.73
CA GLY A 309 -6.48 16.19 1.69
C GLY A 309 -7.67 16.96 2.26
N GLY A 310 -7.90 16.84 3.56
CA GLY A 310 -9.06 17.38 4.27
C GLY A 310 -9.11 18.90 4.52
N THR A 311 -8.68 19.74 3.56
CA THR A 311 -8.71 21.22 3.72
C THR A 311 -9.50 21.95 2.63
N GLY A 312 -10.31 21.24 1.85
CA GLY A 312 -11.07 21.81 0.72
C GLY A 312 -10.18 22.29 -0.43
N TRP A 313 -8.87 22.08 -0.36
CA TRP A 313 -7.92 22.44 -1.41
C TRP A 313 -7.61 21.22 -2.28
N MET A 314 -8.12 21.26 -3.51
CA MET A 314 -7.87 20.22 -4.50
C MET A 314 -6.63 20.56 -5.34
N HIS A 315 -5.67 19.65 -5.40
CA HIS A 315 -4.45 19.86 -6.19
C HIS A 315 -4.73 19.94 -7.70
N GLY A 316 -4.28 21.02 -8.35
CA GLY A 316 -4.53 21.28 -9.77
C GLY A 316 -4.02 20.21 -10.75
N SER A 317 -3.00 19.44 -10.37
CA SER A 317 -2.47 18.34 -11.19
C SER A 317 -3.49 17.23 -11.42
N ILE A 318 -4.39 16.99 -10.47
CA ILE A 318 -5.47 15.99 -10.54
C ILE A 318 -6.81 16.68 -10.84
N TRP A 319 -7.08 17.80 -10.18
CA TRP A 319 -8.42 18.40 -10.14
C TRP A 319 -8.55 19.72 -10.90
N GLY A 320 -7.47 20.27 -11.46
CA GLY A 320 -7.41 21.68 -11.86
C GLY A 320 -8.40 22.12 -12.93
N THR A 321 -8.72 21.24 -13.89
CA THR A 321 -9.61 21.57 -15.02
C THR A 321 -11.00 20.96 -14.85
N LYS A 322 -12.02 21.60 -15.44
CA LYS A 322 -13.40 21.07 -15.47
C LYS A 322 -13.47 19.66 -16.06
N VAL A 323 -12.74 19.43 -17.16
CA VAL A 323 -12.69 18.14 -17.86
C VAL A 323 -12.13 17.04 -16.95
N ARG A 324 -11.05 17.32 -16.20
CA ARG A 324 -10.51 16.36 -15.22
C ARG A 324 -11.52 16.03 -14.14
N ARG A 325 -12.20 17.04 -13.58
CA ARG A 325 -13.23 16.83 -12.55
C ARG A 325 -14.42 16.03 -13.07
N GLU A 326 -14.91 16.34 -14.28
CA GLU A 326 -16.00 15.61 -14.94
C GLU A 326 -15.63 14.14 -15.18
N HIS A 327 -14.39 13.89 -15.64
CA HIS A 327 -13.87 12.54 -15.78
C HIS A 327 -13.79 11.83 -14.41
N ILE A 328 -13.17 12.44 -13.39
CA ILE A 328 -13.04 11.84 -12.04
C ILE A 328 -14.41 11.58 -11.43
N TYR A 329 -15.41 12.44 -11.62
CA TYR A 329 -16.76 12.20 -11.11
C TYR A 329 -17.51 11.09 -11.84
N SER A 330 -17.07 10.70 -13.04
CA SER A 330 -17.59 9.57 -13.79
C SER A 330 -16.83 8.29 -13.45
N TYR A 331 -15.51 8.38 -13.33
CA TYR A 331 -14.60 7.31 -12.95
C TYR A 331 -14.74 6.89 -11.48
N CYS A 332 -14.65 7.87 -10.58
CA CYS A 332 -14.66 7.71 -9.13
C CYS A 332 -15.73 8.62 -8.50
N PRO A 333 -17.03 8.36 -8.73
CA PRO A 333 -18.11 9.16 -8.18
C PRO A 333 -18.06 9.26 -6.65
N GLU A 334 -17.37 8.35 -5.99
CA GLU A 334 -17.31 8.23 -4.54
C GLU A 334 -16.33 9.22 -3.92
N ALA A 335 -15.46 9.84 -4.72
CA ALA A 335 -14.67 11.00 -4.28
C ALA A 335 -15.56 12.13 -3.74
N LYS A 336 -16.80 12.24 -4.23
CA LYS A 336 -17.80 13.21 -3.71
C LYS A 336 -18.19 12.96 -2.26
N MET A 337 -17.92 11.77 -1.70
CA MET A 337 -18.19 11.46 -0.29
C MET A 337 -17.22 12.16 0.66
N VAL A 338 -15.99 12.41 0.20
CA VAL A 338 -14.89 12.96 1.02
C VAL A 338 -14.48 14.38 0.59
N LEU A 339 -15.04 14.87 -0.53
CA LEU A 339 -14.90 16.25 -0.97
C LEU A 339 -15.86 17.16 -0.19
N GLU A 340 -15.32 18.24 0.37
CA GLU A 340 -16.12 19.35 0.89
C GLU A 340 -16.75 20.12 -0.28
N MET A 341 -17.89 19.65 -0.76
CA MET A 341 -18.69 20.39 -1.75
C MET A 341 -19.42 21.53 -1.05
N ASP A 342 -18.72 22.62 -0.74
CA ASP A 342 -19.42 23.85 -0.36
C ASP A 342 -20.13 24.39 -1.60
N TRP A 343 -21.42 24.13 -1.74
CA TRP A 343 -22.24 24.56 -2.87
C TRP A 343 -22.61 26.05 -2.78
N ALA A 344 -22.52 26.66 -1.59
CA ALA A 344 -23.04 28.00 -1.33
C ALA A 344 -22.22 29.13 -2.01
N PRO A 345 -20.88 29.04 -2.15
CA PRO A 345 -20.08 30.01 -2.92
C PRO A 345 -20.29 29.93 -4.44
N PHE A 346 -20.77 28.79 -4.96
CA PHE A 346 -20.78 28.52 -6.41
C PHE A 346 -22.12 28.79 -7.11
N VAL A 347 -23.09 29.34 -6.38
CA VAL A 347 -24.36 29.81 -6.96
C VAL A 347 -24.54 31.29 -6.64
N PRO A 348 -24.31 32.26 -7.57
CA PRO A 348 -24.03 32.11 -9.00
C PRO A 348 -22.69 32.75 -9.46
N GLY A 349 -21.78 31.95 -10.03
CA GLY A 349 -21.20 32.35 -11.33
C GLY A 349 -19.68 32.37 -11.54
N ASP A 350 -18.83 32.52 -10.51
CA ASP A 350 -17.41 32.79 -10.76
C ASP A 350 -16.50 31.60 -10.46
N CYS A 351 -16.66 30.50 -11.22
CA CYS A 351 -15.64 29.45 -11.25
C CYS A 351 -14.48 29.89 -12.15
N ALA A 352 -13.28 30.03 -11.60
CA ALA A 352 -12.07 30.20 -12.40
C ALA A 352 -11.85 28.99 -13.34
N LYS A 353 -11.26 29.25 -14.52
CA LYS A 353 -11.01 28.23 -15.56
C LYS A 353 -10.11 27.09 -15.04
N ASP A 354 -9.19 27.44 -14.15
CA ASP A 354 -8.32 26.54 -13.40
C ASP A 354 -8.48 26.86 -11.91
N TRP A 355 -8.47 25.84 -11.06
CA TRP A 355 -8.48 25.95 -9.59
C TRP A 355 -7.07 25.89 -9.02
#